data_AF-A0A3D5SAU5-F1
#
_entry.id   AF-A0A3D5SAU5-F1
#
_cell.length_a   1.000
_cell.length_b   1.000
_cell.length_c   1.000
_cell.angle_alpha   90.00
_cell.angle_beta   90.00
_cell.angle_gamma   90.00
#
_symmetry.space_group_name_H-M   'P 1'
#
loop_
_entity.id
_entity.type
_entity.pdbx_description
1 polymer ?
#
loop_
_entity_poly.entity_id
_entity_poly.type
_entity_poly.pdbx_seq_one_letter_code
_entity_poly.pdbx_strand_id
1 'polypeptide(L)'
;IAEGTTVTISQGVLFGFPPSFTVILDGDTDGINDDVDNCPSIANANQQDTDNDGTGDVCDETPNGDTDPNDLDGDGTVNDEDPSPEGGFACKLFDDGRFVCG
;
A
#
# COMPACT_ATOMS: atom_id res chain seq x y z
N ILE A 1 -1.31 27.02 22.17
CA ILE A 1 -0.37 26.06 21.54
C ILE A 1 0.46 26.84 20.53
N ALA A 2 1.79 26.74 20.60
CA ALA A 2 2.71 27.59 19.85
C ALA A 2 2.62 27.29 18.35
N GLU A 3 2.75 28.33 17.51
CA GLU A 3 2.89 28.19 16.06
C GLU A 3 4.03 27.21 15.76
N GLY A 4 3.75 26.17 14.99
CA GLY A 4 4.72 25.12 14.66
C GLY A 4 4.62 23.81 15.47
N THR A 5 3.55 23.61 16.25
CA THR A 5 3.28 22.28 16.82
C THR A 5 2.45 21.46 15.83
N THR A 6 3.06 20.47 15.17
CA THR A 6 2.32 19.42 14.45
C THR A 6 1.51 18.62 15.47
N VAL A 7 0.19 18.75 15.38
CA VAL A 7 -0.74 17.94 16.16
C VAL A 7 -1.12 16.76 15.28
N THR A 8 -0.48 15.61 15.49
CA THR A 8 -0.87 14.36 14.87
C THR A 8 -2.18 13.92 15.52
N ILE A 9 -3.29 14.04 14.80
CA ILE A 9 -4.58 13.52 15.27
C ILE A 9 -4.74 12.18 14.57
N SER A 10 -4.45 11.09 15.28
CA SER A 10 -4.52 9.73 14.71
C SER A 10 -5.93 9.36 14.24
N GLN A 11 -6.96 10.15 14.59
CA GLN A 11 -8.33 9.99 14.10
C GLN A 11 -9.07 11.33 14.08
N GLY A 12 -9.19 11.97 12.91
CA GLY A 12 -10.30 12.89 12.64
C GLY A 12 -9.99 14.37 12.38
N VAL A 13 -10.66 14.83 11.32
CA VAL A 13 -10.71 16.16 10.70
C VAL A 13 -10.96 17.30 11.71
N LEU A 14 -10.01 18.23 11.84
CA LEU A 14 -10.24 19.48 12.56
C LEU A 14 -10.72 20.58 11.60
N PHE A 15 -12.04 20.74 11.52
CA PHE A 15 -12.69 21.85 10.80
C PHE A 15 -12.15 23.21 11.29
N GLY A 16 -11.43 23.96 10.44
CA GLY A 16 -11.26 25.41 10.64
C GLY A 16 -9.90 26.08 10.38
N PHE A 17 -8.92 25.46 9.70
CA PHE A 17 -7.66 26.15 9.33
C PHE A 17 -7.53 26.40 7.81
N PRO A 18 -6.82 27.47 7.37
CA PRO A 18 -6.68 27.93 5.98
C PRO A 18 -6.16 26.86 5.00
N PRO A 19 -6.24 27.07 3.67
CA PRO A 19 -6.04 26.04 2.63
C PRO A 19 -4.58 25.54 2.44
N SER A 20 -3.81 25.37 3.52
CA SER A 20 -2.43 24.87 3.47
C SER A 20 -2.11 23.85 4.56
N PHE A 21 -3.12 23.22 5.18
CA PHE A 21 -2.91 22.14 6.13
C PHE A 21 -3.05 20.80 5.39
N THR A 22 -1.94 20.11 5.15
CA THR A 22 -1.93 18.74 4.63
C THR A 22 -2.64 17.83 5.64
N VAL A 23 -3.72 17.18 5.22
CA VAL A 23 -4.40 16.15 6.01
C VAL A 23 -3.49 14.92 5.96
N ILE A 24 -2.84 14.63 7.08
CA ILE A 24 -2.03 13.42 7.22
C ILE A 24 -2.97 12.28 7.61
N LEU A 25 -3.11 11.30 6.71
CA LEU A 25 -3.83 10.04 6.96
C LEU A 25 -2.78 8.97 7.27
N ASP A 26 -3.06 8.17 8.29
CA ASP A 26 -2.26 7.05 8.77
C ASP A 26 -3.30 5.97 9.17
N GLY A 27 -3.58 5.06 8.24
CA GLY A 27 -4.68 4.11 8.29
C GLY A 27 -4.45 2.97 9.27
N ASP A 28 -3.20 2.56 9.45
CA ASP A 28 -2.80 1.44 10.30
C ASP A 28 -2.12 1.86 11.61
N THR A 29 -1.92 3.17 11.80
CA THR A 29 -1.42 3.82 13.01
C THR A 29 0.02 3.47 13.37
N ASP A 30 0.86 3.23 12.37
CA ASP A 30 2.28 2.90 12.55
C ASP A 30 3.20 4.14 12.65
N GLY A 31 2.65 5.32 12.36
CA GLY A 31 3.36 6.60 12.39
C GLY A 31 3.91 7.07 11.04
N ILE A 32 3.63 6.34 9.96
CA ILE A 32 3.89 6.71 8.57
C ILE A 32 2.56 7.13 7.92
N ASN A 33 2.62 8.06 6.96
CA ASN A 33 1.42 8.52 6.29
C ASN A 33 1.11 7.60 5.11
N ASP A 34 -0.17 7.28 4.86
CA ASP A 34 -0.62 6.42 3.75
C ASP A 34 -0.04 6.81 2.37
N ASP A 35 0.21 8.12 2.14
CA ASP A 35 0.78 8.62 0.87
C ASP A 35 2.26 8.22 0.64
N VAL A 36 2.96 7.81 1.70
CA VAL A 36 4.38 7.43 1.66
C VAL A 36 4.66 6.10 2.37
N ASP A 37 3.61 5.42 2.82
CA ASP A 37 3.65 4.14 3.48
C ASP A 37 3.67 3.02 2.44
N ASN A 38 4.68 2.14 2.51
CA ASN A 38 4.77 0.98 1.63
C ASN A 38 3.82 -0.16 2.03
N CYS A 39 3.10 -0.05 3.16
CA CYS A 39 2.01 -0.93 3.56
C CYS A 39 0.86 -0.19 4.28
N PRO A 40 0.05 0.67 3.61
CA PRO A 40 -0.96 1.55 4.24
C PRO A 40 -2.09 0.87 5.05
N SER A 41 -2.09 -0.46 5.13
CA SER A 41 -3.08 -1.27 5.83
C SER A 41 -2.46 -2.22 6.86
N ILE A 42 -1.12 -2.31 6.95
CA ILE A 42 -0.41 -3.24 7.83
C ILE A 42 0.80 -2.54 8.44
N ALA A 43 0.67 -2.22 9.73
CA ALA A 43 1.67 -1.44 10.45
C ALA A 43 3.11 -1.99 10.33
N ASN A 44 4.01 -1.19 9.77
CA ASN A 44 5.42 -1.46 9.59
C ASN A 44 6.27 -0.18 9.67
N ALA A 45 6.38 0.39 10.87
CA ALA A 45 7.12 1.63 11.11
C ALA A 45 8.61 1.62 10.68
N ASN A 46 9.20 0.45 10.40
CA ASN A 46 10.56 0.34 9.86
C ASN A 46 10.63 0.48 8.33
N GLN A 47 9.48 0.44 7.64
CA GLN A 47 9.32 0.56 6.18
C GLN A 47 10.32 -0.35 5.44
N GLN A 48 10.46 -1.57 5.93
CA GLN A 48 11.37 -2.54 5.31
C GLN A 48 10.78 -3.00 3.99
N ASP A 49 11.60 -2.94 2.94
CA ASP A 49 11.33 -3.33 1.56
C ASP A 49 12.66 -3.86 1.02
N THR A 50 12.81 -5.18 1.01
CA THR A 50 14.09 -5.86 0.83
C THR A 50 14.51 -5.92 -0.64
N ASP A 51 13.56 -6.06 -1.56
CA ASP A 51 13.79 -6.13 -3.00
C ASP A 51 13.58 -4.78 -3.71
N ASN A 52 13.01 -3.79 -3.03
CA ASN A 52 12.81 -2.41 -3.47
C ASN A 52 11.76 -2.27 -4.58
N ASP A 53 10.68 -3.03 -4.50
CA ASP A 53 9.54 -2.95 -5.43
C ASP A 53 8.52 -1.84 -5.04
N GLY A 54 8.60 -1.33 -3.80
CA GLY A 54 7.69 -0.34 -3.24
C GLY A 54 6.59 -0.90 -2.35
N THR A 55 6.54 -2.21 -2.15
CA THR A 55 5.68 -2.95 -1.23
C THR A 55 6.50 -3.33 0.00
N GLY A 56 6.00 -3.07 1.21
CA GLY A 56 6.76 -3.45 2.41
C GLY A 56 6.77 -4.96 2.66
N ASP A 57 7.86 -5.48 3.21
CA ASP A 57 8.07 -6.92 3.53
C ASP A 57 6.91 -7.57 4.30
N VAL A 58 6.11 -6.77 5.05
CA VAL A 58 4.99 -7.27 5.85
C VAL A 58 3.70 -7.45 5.05
N CYS A 59 3.57 -6.78 3.91
CA CYS A 59 2.41 -6.82 3.02
C CYS A 59 2.75 -7.33 1.62
N ASP A 60 4.01 -7.68 1.38
CA ASP A 60 4.53 -8.31 0.17
C ASP A 60 4.45 -9.85 0.27
N GLU A 61 3.96 -10.51 -0.79
CA GLU A 61 3.92 -11.97 -0.92
C GLU A 61 5.28 -12.56 -1.29
N THR A 62 6.16 -11.75 -1.89
CA THR A 62 7.54 -12.11 -2.27
C THR A 62 8.61 -11.18 -1.67
N PRO A 63 8.78 -11.09 -0.33
CA PRO A 63 9.67 -10.12 0.35
C PRO A 63 11.18 -10.18 0.04
N ASN A 64 11.63 -11.00 -0.90
CA ASN A 64 13.02 -11.04 -1.34
C ASN A 64 13.11 -10.98 -2.87
N GLY A 65 12.05 -10.54 -3.54
CA GLY A 65 11.84 -10.65 -4.97
C GLY A 65 11.29 -11.99 -5.37
N ASP A 66 10.40 -11.97 -6.35
CA ASP A 66 10.08 -13.16 -7.10
C ASP A 66 11.29 -13.64 -7.92
N THR A 67 11.51 -14.95 -7.90
CA THR A 67 12.58 -15.62 -8.65
C THR A 67 12.04 -16.64 -9.63
N ASP A 68 10.71 -16.77 -9.73
CA ASP A 68 10.08 -17.65 -10.70
C ASP A 68 10.05 -16.95 -12.07
N PRO A 69 10.78 -17.45 -13.09
CA PRO A 69 10.75 -16.84 -14.42
C PRO A 69 9.39 -16.93 -15.10
N ASN A 70 8.43 -17.67 -14.54
CA ASN A 70 7.05 -17.76 -15.00
C ASN A 70 6.08 -16.91 -14.17
N ASP A 71 6.53 -16.04 -13.27
CA ASP A 71 5.71 -15.00 -12.65
C ASP A 71 6.20 -13.65 -13.23
N LEU A 72 5.35 -13.03 -14.05
CA LEU A 72 5.72 -11.85 -14.84
C LEU A 72 5.52 -10.55 -14.07
N ASP A 73 4.64 -10.51 -13.07
CA ASP A 73 4.33 -9.32 -12.29
C ASP A 73 4.84 -9.34 -10.85
N GLY A 74 5.33 -10.49 -10.39
CA GLY A 74 5.97 -10.68 -9.10
C GLY A 74 4.99 -10.73 -7.94
N ASP A 75 3.71 -11.05 -8.17
CA ASP A 75 2.70 -11.10 -7.11
C ASP A 75 2.73 -12.39 -6.28
N GLY A 76 3.65 -13.32 -6.59
CA GLY A 76 3.79 -14.61 -5.92
C GLY A 76 2.97 -15.73 -6.55
N THR A 77 2.32 -15.47 -7.68
CA THR A 77 1.59 -16.46 -8.48
C THR A 77 2.16 -16.59 -9.89
N VAL A 78 2.31 -17.83 -10.37
CA VAL A 78 2.83 -18.07 -11.74
C VAL A 78 1.77 -17.74 -12.79
N ASN A 79 2.20 -17.20 -13.93
CA ASN A 79 1.38 -16.68 -15.05
C ASN A 79 0.27 -17.62 -15.54
N ASP A 80 0.45 -18.94 -15.44
CA ASP A 80 -0.53 -19.93 -15.89
C ASP A 80 -1.69 -20.12 -14.87
N GLU A 81 -1.47 -19.74 -13.62
CA GLU A 81 -2.41 -19.76 -12.49
C GLU A 81 -2.82 -18.35 -12.03
N ASP A 82 -2.13 -17.31 -12.52
CA ASP A 82 -2.37 -15.92 -12.21
C ASP A 82 -3.49 -15.32 -13.10
N PRO A 83 -4.57 -14.78 -12.51
CA PRO A 83 -5.55 -13.99 -13.24
C PRO A 83 -5.02 -12.64 -13.77
N SER A 84 -3.89 -12.13 -13.28
CA SER A 84 -3.36 -10.78 -13.52
C SER A 84 -1.91 -10.70 -14.05
N PRO A 85 -1.46 -11.55 -15.00
CA PRO A 85 -0.04 -11.81 -15.28
C PRO A 85 0.78 -10.63 -15.85
N GLU A 86 0.19 -9.46 -16.06
CA GLU A 86 0.94 -8.25 -16.48
C GLU A 86 1.06 -7.20 -15.35
N GLY A 87 0.56 -7.48 -14.14
CA GLY A 87 0.57 -6.54 -13.04
C GLY A 87 -0.54 -5.50 -13.15
N GLY A 88 -1.35 -5.40 -12.11
CA GLY A 88 -2.41 -4.40 -12.02
C GLY A 88 -3.38 -4.72 -10.88
N PHE A 89 -3.88 -3.67 -10.22
CA PHE A 89 -4.76 -3.73 -9.05
C PHE A 89 -5.65 -4.97 -9.02
N ALA A 90 -5.38 -5.87 -8.06
CA ALA A 90 -5.99 -7.18 -7.81
C ALA A 90 -7.24 -7.44 -8.68
N CYS A 91 -7.05 -8.02 -9.87
CA CYS A 91 -8.16 -8.28 -10.75
C CYS A 91 -9.01 -9.42 -10.20
N LYS A 92 -10.28 -9.15 -9.87
CA LYS A 92 -11.23 -10.21 -9.50
C LYS A 92 -11.98 -10.69 -10.74
N LEU A 93 -11.94 -12.00 -10.96
CA LEU A 93 -12.86 -12.68 -11.86
C LEU A 93 -14.19 -12.90 -11.13
N PHE A 94 -15.25 -12.27 -11.61
CA PHE A 94 -16.60 -12.45 -11.08
C PHE A 94 -17.26 -13.69 -11.71
N ASP A 95 -18.21 -14.31 -11.00
CA ASP A 95 -18.95 -15.50 -11.47
C ASP A 95 -19.72 -15.28 -12.80
N ASP A 96 -19.88 -14.02 -13.23
CA ASP A 96 -20.49 -13.63 -14.51
C ASP A 96 -19.48 -13.48 -15.66
N GLY A 97 -18.21 -13.82 -15.44
CA GLY A 97 -17.14 -13.78 -16.44
C GLY A 97 -16.59 -12.36 -16.69
N ARG A 98 -16.96 -11.38 -15.87
CA ARG A 98 -16.40 -10.04 -15.93
C ARG A 98 -15.06 -10.00 -15.18
N PHE A 99 -14.04 -9.49 -15.85
CA PHE A 99 -12.76 -9.10 -15.23
C PHE A 99 -12.84 -7.63 -14.82
N VAL A 100 -12.65 -7.33 -13.54
CA VAL A 100 -12.51 -5.95 -13.04
C VAL A 100 -11.21 -5.84 -12.28
N CYS A 101 -10.36 -4.94 -12.75
CA CYS A 101 -9.14 -4.52 -12.09
C CYS A 101 -9.40 -3.12 -11.52
N GLY A 102 -9.02 -2.87 -10.26
CA GLY A 102 -9.25 -1.60 -9.59
C GLY A 102 -8.61 -1.52 -8.23
#